data_AF-A0A544VZM7-F1
#
_entry.id   AF-A0A544VZM7-F1
#
_cell.length_a   1.000
_cell.length_b   1.000
_cell.length_c   1.000
_cell.angle_alpha   90.00
_cell.angle_beta   90.00
_cell.angle_gamma   90.00
#
_symmetry.space_group_name_H-M   'P 1'
#
loop_
_entity.id
_entity.type
_entity.pdbx_description
1 polymer ?
#
loop_
_entity_poly.entity_id
_entity_poly.type
_entity_poly.pdbx_seq_one_letter_code
_entity_poly.pdbx_strand_id
1 'polypeptide(L)'
;MSSSETPRKTLLVFCDSLSYYGPTGGLPADDPRIWPNIVASQLDWDLELIGRIGWTCRDVWWAAIQDPRSWAALPRAGAVVFATCGMDSLPSPLPTAVRELIRYVRPPLFRRWARDGYGWLQPRLSPVARPALPAHLSADYLEQTRAAIDFNRPGIPFVACIPSVHVAETYGKSHRWRDATVTAITDWGRRHGVPIVDLKAAVGDEVMSGRGNPDGIHWNFEAHQAVADLMMKGLAEAGVTTVGSGG
;
A
#
# COMPACT_ATOMS: atom_id res chain seq x y z
N MET A 1 21.74 -33.47 17.26
CA MET A 1 20.99 -33.53 16.00
C MET A 1 20.04 -32.35 16.00
N SER A 2 20.42 -31.25 15.36
CA SER A 2 19.56 -30.07 15.22
C SER A 2 18.48 -30.42 14.20
N SER A 3 17.22 -30.41 14.58
CA SER A 3 16.11 -30.45 13.62
C SER A 3 16.33 -29.32 12.62
N SER A 4 16.51 -29.67 11.35
CA SER A 4 16.50 -28.71 10.26
C SER A 4 15.07 -28.21 10.11
N GLU A 5 14.67 -27.23 10.92
CA GLU A 5 13.42 -26.51 10.68
C GLU A 5 13.52 -25.91 9.28
N THR A 6 12.54 -26.24 8.45
CA THR A 6 12.42 -25.63 7.13
C THR A 6 12.28 -24.12 7.36
N PRO A 7 13.06 -23.26 6.69
CA PRO A 7 12.95 -21.82 6.92
C PRO A 7 11.51 -21.36 6.68
N ARG A 8 10.95 -20.56 7.61
CA ARG A 8 9.60 -20.01 7.46
C ARG A 8 9.53 -19.18 6.18
N LYS A 9 8.39 -19.31 5.48
CA LYS A 9 8.10 -18.47 4.31
C LYS A 9 7.94 -17.02 4.75
N THR A 10 8.16 -16.10 3.81
CA THR A 10 7.99 -14.67 4.04
C THR A 10 6.79 -14.13 3.26
N LEU A 11 5.91 -13.38 3.90
CA LEU A 11 4.95 -12.52 3.22
C LEU A 11 5.67 -11.23 2.82
N LEU A 12 5.91 -11.04 1.51
CA LEU A 12 6.55 -9.83 1.00
C LEU A 12 5.47 -8.80 0.65
N VAL A 13 5.47 -7.68 1.35
CA VAL A 13 4.45 -6.63 1.18
C VAL A 13 5.12 -5.35 0.71
N PHE A 14 4.79 -4.92 -0.51
CA PHE A 14 5.09 -3.57 -0.98
C PHE A 14 3.92 -2.65 -0.62
N CYS A 15 4.15 -1.61 0.17
CA CYS A 15 3.06 -0.79 0.69
C CYS A 15 3.35 0.71 0.79
N ASP A 16 2.28 1.45 1.06
CA ASP A 16 2.34 2.83 1.55
C ASP A 16 2.01 2.87 3.06
N SER A 17 1.74 4.07 3.59
CA SER A 17 1.47 4.28 5.01
C SER A 17 0.19 3.62 5.51
N LEU A 18 -0.78 3.30 4.65
CA LEU A 18 -2.03 2.64 5.05
C LEU A 18 -1.79 1.26 5.70
N SER A 19 -0.65 0.64 5.43
CA SER A 19 -0.34 -0.67 5.98
C SER A 19 0.22 -0.67 7.40
N TYR A 20 0.74 0.45 7.89
CA TYR A 20 1.44 0.50 9.16
C TYR A 20 1.18 1.76 10.00
N TYR A 21 0.27 2.63 9.57
CA TYR A 21 -0.23 3.73 10.40
C TYR A 21 -1.50 3.28 11.13
N GLY A 22 -1.49 3.44 12.45
CA GLY A 22 -2.66 3.21 13.29
C GLY A 22 -3.42 4.50 13.62
N PRO A 23 -4.27 4.47 14.66
CA PRO A 23 -5.18 5.57 15.00
C PRO A 23 -4.48 6.86 15.42
N THR A 24 -3.22 6.79 15.86
CA THR A 24 -2.46 7.94 16.38
C THR A 24 -1.18 8.24 15.59
N GLY A 25 -0.96 7.57 14.45
CA GLY A 25 0.21 7.79 13.59
C GLY A 25 0.93 6.51 13.19
N GLY A 26 2.16 6.66 12.69
CA GLY A 26 2.98 5.54 12.22
C GLY A 26 3.38 4.60 13.36
N LEU A 27 3.22 3.30 13.12
CA LEU A 27 3.62 2.23 14.03
C LEU A 27 4.92 1.56 13.52
N PRO A 28 5.65 0.87 14.41
CA PRO A 28 6.73 -0.03 14.02
C PRO A 28 6.25 -1.08 13.01
N ALA A 29 7.15 -1.49 12.11
CA ALA A 29 6.82 -2.49 11.08
C ALA A 29 6.50 -3.87 11.67
N ASP A 30 6.89 -4.14 12.92
CA ASP A 30 6.64 -5.36 13.69
C ASP A 30 5.48 -5.21 14.70
N ASP A 31 4.71 -4.12 14.66
CA ASP A 31 3.53 -3.98 15.53
C ASP A 31 2.52 -5.10 15.20
N PRO A 32 2.13 -5.95 16.18
CA PRO A 32 1.29 -7.11 15.90
C PRO A 32 -0.14 -6.74 15.46
N ARG A 33 -0.55 -5.48 15.62
CA ARG A 33 -1.91 -5.02 15.33
C ARG A 33 -2.08 -4.47 13.91
N ILE A 34 -0.99 -4.27 13.17
CA ILE A 34 -1.11 -3.85 11.77
C ILE A 34 -1.46 -5.06 10.90
N TRP A 35 -2.33 -4.84 9.92
CA TRP A 35 -2.86 -5.88 9.05
C TRP A 35 -1.77 -6.81 8.46
N PRO A 36 -0.57 -6.34 8.04
CA PRO A 36 0.45 -7.22 7.49
C PRO A 36 0.95 -8.26 8.50
N ASN A 37 1.13 -7.87 9.76
CA ASN A 37 1.56 -8.79 10.82
C ASN A 37 0.44 -9.74 11.24
N ILE A 38 -0.81 -9.27 11.23
CA ILE A 38 -1.97 -10.15 11.47
C ILE A 38 -2.01 -11.26 10.40
N VAL A 39 -1.89 -10.90 9.12
CA VAL A 39 -1.88 -11.87 8.01
C VAL A 39 -0.68 -12.83 8.11
N ALA A 40 0.53 -12.30 8.31
CA ALA A 40 1.74 -13.13 8.45
C ALA A 40 1.62 -14.10 9.63
N SER A 41 1.08 -13.66 10.77
CA SER A 41 0.83 -14.51 11.93
C SER A 41 -0.20 -15.61 11.65
N GLN A 42 -1.27 -15.33 10.90
CA GLN A 42 -2.28 -16.33 10.53
C GLN A 42 -1.75 -17.38 9.54
N LEU A 43 -0.72 -17.03 8.76
CA LEU A 43 -0.04 -17.95 7.85
C LEU A 43 1.11 -18.73 8.51
N ASP A 44 1.51 -18.36 9.73
CA ASP A 44 2.77 -18.77 10.38
C ASP A 44 4.02 -18.42 9.53
N TRP A 45 4.01 -17.22 8.92
CA TRP A 45 5.07 -16.72 8.05
C TRP A 45 5.79 -15.52 8.69
N ASP A 46 7.02 -15.27 8.26
CA ASP A 46 7.71 -14.01 8.53
C ASP A 46 7.09 -12.89 7.66
N LEU A 47 7.20 -11.62 8.10
CA LEU A 47 6.80 -10.46 7.30
C LEU A 47 8.05 -9.71 6.80
N GLU A 48 8.08 -9.39 5.51
CA GLU A 48 8.95 -8.34 4.98
C GLU A 48 8.08 -7.19 4.45
N LEU A 49 8.12 -6.05 5.15
CA LEU A 49 7.39 -4.84 4.78
C LEU A 49 8.34 -3.84 4.10
N ILE A 50 8.08 -3.55 2.83
CA ILE A 50 8.83 -2.56 2.03
C ILE A 50 7.89 -1.43 1.64
N GLY A 51 8.00 -0.31 2.33
CA GLY A 51 7.08 0.79 2.13
C GLY A 51 7.53 2.10 2.77
N ARG A 52 7.02 3.22 2.26
CA ARG A 52 7.16 4.53 2.90
C ARG A 52 5.87 5.33 2.73
N ILE A 53 5.71 6.32 3.60
CA ILE A 53 4.62 7.29 3.51
C ILE A 53 4.62 7.98 2.14
N GLY A 54 3.43 8.07 1.54
CA GLY A 54 3.23 8.76 0.28
C GLY A 54 3.67 7.99 -0.97
N TRP A 55 4.04 6.70 -0.84
CA TRP A 55 4.41 5.88 -1.98
C TRP A 55 3.25 5.60 -2.92
N THR A 56 3.56 5.67 -4.20
CA THR A 56 2.69 5.30 -5.32
C THR A 56 3.12 3.96 -5.92
N CYS A 57 2.35 3.40 -6.87
CA CYS A 57 2.79 2.20 -7.59
C CYS A 57 4.13 2.40 -8.33
N ARG A 58 4.47 3.64 -8.72
CA ARG A 58 5.79 3.97 -9.27
C ARG A 58 6.92 3.71 -8.27
N ASP A 59 6.71 4.06 -7.00
CA ASP A 59 7.73 3.89 -5.96
C ASP A 59 7.96 2.40 -5.66
N VAL A 60 6.92 1.58 -5.76
CA VAL A 60 7.01 0.11 -5.67
C VAL A 60 7.93 -0.45 -6.74
N TRP A 61 7.78 -0.01 -8.00
CA TRP A 61 8.69 -0.43 -9.07
C TRP A 61 10.14 -0.15 -8.72
N TRP A 62 10.44 1.08 -8.31
CA TRP A 62 11.80 1.45 -7.93
C TRP A 62 12.31 0.68 -6.72
N ALA A 63 11.48 0.44 -5.71
CA ALA A 63 11.84 -0.39 -4.57
C ALA A 63 12.15 -1.83 -5.00
N ALA A 64 11.33 -2.41 -5.87
CA ALA A 64 11.55 -3.78 -6.35
C ALA A 64 12.89 -3.94 -7.09
N ILE A 65 13.31 -2.92 -7.86
CA ILE A 65 14.53 -2.98 -8.67
C ILE A 65 15.75 -2.23 -8.10
N GLN A 66 15.64 -1.62 -6.91
CA GLN A 66 16.77 -0.89 -6.29
C GLN A 66 16.95 -1.17 -4.80
N ASP A 67 15.94 -1.69 -4.09
CA ASP A 67 16.06 -1.97 -2.66
C ASP A 67 16.65 -3.38 -2.44
N PRO A 68 17.87 -3.52 -1.87
CA PRO A 68 18.46 -4.82 -1.60
C PRO A 68 17.64 -5.66 -0.61
N ARG A 69 16.76 -5.05 0.21
CA ARG A 69 15.84 -5.80 1.08
C ARG A 69 14.80 -6.57 0.27
N SER A 70 14.31 -5.98 -0.82
CA SER A 70 13.40 -6.66 -1.77
C SER A 70 14.04 -7.93 -2.30
N TRP A 71 15.30 -7.84 -2.74
CA TRP A 71 16.04 -8.97 -3.29
C TRP A 71 16.40 -10.02 -2.23
N ALA A 72 16.69 -9.59 -1.00
CA ALA A 72 16.98 -10.50 0.11
C ALA A 72 15.73 -11.27 0.58
N ALA A 73 14.54 -10.67 0.48
CA ALA A 73 13.29 -11.30 0.87
C ALA A 73 12.72 -12.22 -0.21
N LEU A 74 12.91 -11.89 -1.49
CA LEU A 74 12.29 -12.60 -2.61
C LEU A 74 12.55 -14.13 -2.63
N PRO A 75 13.77 -14.65 -2.37
CA PRO A 75 14.02 -16.09 -2.33
C PRO A 75 13.22 -16.84 -1.27
N ARG A 76 12.84 -16.15 -0.18
CA ARG A 76 12.03 -16.71 0.93
C ARG A 76 10.55 -16.37 0.80
N ALA A 77 10.18 -15.49 -0.12
CA ALA A 77 8.82 -15.03 -0.28
C ALA A 77 7.90 -16.21 -0.62
N GLY A 78 6.82 -16.37 0.13
CA GLY A 78 5.73 -17.31 -0.13
C GLY A 78 4.67 -16.73 -1.05
N ALA A 79 4.43 -15.42 -0.94
CA ALA A 79 3.51 -14.62 -1.74
C ALA A 79 3.95 -13.14 -1.73
N VAL A 80 3.44 -12.36 -2.68
CA VAL A 80 3.67 -10.91 -2.77
C VAL A 80 2.36 -10.14 -2.70
N VAL A 81 2.31 -9.09 -1.90
CA VAL A 81 1.16 -8.18 -1.82
C VAL A 81 1.55 -6.79 -2.29
N PHE A 82 0.80 -6.23 -3.24
CA PHE A 82 0.86 -4.83 -3.64
C PHE A 82 -0.20 -4.03 -2.90
N ALA A 83 0.15 -3.50 -1.72
CA ALA A 83 -0.70 -2.65 -0.88
C ALA A 83 -0.36 -1.16 -1.07
N THR A 84 -0.33 -0.70 -2.32
CA THR A 84 -0.18 0.72 -2.71
C THR A 84 -1.40 1.17 -3.50
N CYS A 85 -1.28 2.23 -4.32
CA CYS A 85 -2.32 2.87 -5.14
C CYS A 85 -3.27 3.86 -4.45
N GLY A 86 -3.32 3.88 -3.11
CA GLY A 86 -4.07 4.90 -2.37
C GLY A 86 -3.64 6.30 -2.79
N MET A 87 -2.33 6.56 -2.67
CA MET A 87 -1.70 7.82 -3.04
C MET A 87 -1.85 8.18 -4.52
N ASP A 88 -1.84 7.20 -5.42
CA ASP A 88 -1.95 7.40 -6.87
C ASP A 88 -3.20 8.20 -7.22
N SER A 89 -4.33 7.83 -6.61
CA SER A 89 -5.64 8.44 -6.83
C SER A 89 -5.84 9.80 -6.15
N LEU A 90 -4.94 10.20 -5.26
CA LEU A 90 -5.08 11.46 -4.54
C LEU A 90 -4.78 12.65 -5.45
N PRO A 91 -5.53 13.76 -5.31
CA PRO A 91 -5.24 14.97 -6.05
C PRO A 91 -3.88 15.55 -5.63
N SER A 92 -3.01 15.79 -6.62
CA SER A 92 -1.67 16.32 -6.42
C SER A 92 -1.48 17.62 -7.22
N PRO A 93 -1.64 18.79 -6.59
CA PRO A 93 -1.48 20.09 -7.27
C PRO A 93 -0.07 20.32 -7.83
N LEU A 94 0.92 19.68 -7.21
CA LEU A 94 2.30 19.62 -7.70
C LEU A 94 2.70 18.16 -7.93
N PRO A 95 3.56 17.86 -8.91
CA PRO A 95 4.17 16.54 -9.00
C PRO A 95 4.86 16.15 -7.69
N THR A 96 4.72 14.89 -7.25
CA THR A 96 5.28 14.39 -5.99
C THR A 96 6.76 14.74 -5.84
N ALA A 97 7.57 14.59 -6.90
CA ALA A 97 8.99 14.92 -6.86
C ALA A 97 9.25 16.39 -6.50
N VAL A 98 8.44 17.32 -7.00
CA VAL A 98 8.56 18.76 -6.70
C VAL A 98 8.15 19.04 -5.26
N ARG A 99 7.07 18.42 -4.78
CA ARG A 99 6.65 18.50 -3.37
C ARG A 99 7.76 18.01 -2.43
N GLU A 100 8.42 16.91 -2.78
CA GLU A 100 9.50 16.34 -1.98
C GLU A 100 10.75 17.23 -1.95
N LEU A 101 10.96 18.14 -2.91
CA LEU A 101 12.07 19.11 -2.86
C LEU A 101 11.98 20.06 -1.66
N ILE A 102 10.77 20.27 -1.10
CA ILE A 102 10.56 21.15 0.07
C ILE A 102 11.48 20.75 1.21
N ARG A 103 11.73 19.45 1.44
CA ARG A 103 12.60 18.99 2.54
C ARG A 103 14.05 19.48 2.45
N TYR A 104 14.51 19.76 1.23
CA TYR A 104 15.86 20.24 0.92
C TYR A 104 15.99 21.76 0.86
N VAL A 105 14.89 22.51 0.93
CA VAL A 105 14.91 23.98 0.91
C VAL A 105 15.70 24.52 2.11
N ARG A 106 16.56 25.50 1.83
CA ARG A 106 17.38 26.21 2.82
C ARG A 106 17.29 27.72 2.61
N PRO A 107 17.42 28.53 3.69
CA PRO A 107 17.45 28.16 5.11
C PRO A 107 16.10 27.64 5.68
N PRO A 108 16.07 27.12 6.94
CA PRO A 108 14.88 26.49 7.54
C PRO A 108 13.60 27.34 7.56
N LEU A 109 13.73 28.67 7.61
CA LEU A 109 12.59 29.60 7.52
C LEU A 109 11.85 29.47 6.18
N PHE A 110 12.58 29.45 5.07
CA PHE A 110 11.97 29.27 3.74
C PHE A 110 11.35 27.89 3.59
N ARG A 111 11.97 26.84 4.15
CA ARG A 111 11.38 25.50 4.14
C ARG A 111 10.04 25.47 4.88
N ARG A 112 9.96 26.10 6.05
CA ARG A 112 8.69 26.21 6.79
C ARG A 112 7.65 26.95 5.95
N TRP A 113 8.00 28.11 5.41
CA TRP A 113 7.11 28.88 4.56
C TRP A 113 6.63 28.11 3.32
N ALA A 114 7.53 27.41 2.63
CA ALA A 114 7.18 26.57 1.48
C ALA A 114 6.25 25.42 1.87
N ARG A 115 6.51 24.75 3.00
CA ARG A 115 5.65 23.68 3.53
C ARG A 115 4.27 24.22 3.92
N ASP A 116 4.22 25.34 4.62
CA ASP A 116 2.96 25.95 5.09
C ASP A 116 2.15 26.50 3.90
N GLY A 117 2.80 27.14 2.94
CA GLY A 117 2.18 27.59 1.69
C GLY A 117 1.63 26.44 0.86
N TYR A 118 2.38 25.33 0.74
CA TYR A 118 1.88 24.12 0.11
C TYR A 118 0.68 23.55 0.85
N GLY A 119 0.74 23.45 2.19
CA GLY A 119 -0.38 22.98 3.00
C GLY A 119 -1.64 23.86 2.90
N TRP A 120 -1.47 25.16 2.66
CA TRP A 120 -2.58 26.08 2.39
C TRP A 120 -3.15 25.93 0.98
N LEU A 121 -2.29 25.75 -0.03
CA LEU A 121 -2.69 25.60 -1.43
C LEU A 121 -3.31 24.24 -1.73
N GLN A 122 -2.78 23.17 -1.15
CA GLN A 122 -3.15 21.80 -1.47
C GLN A 122 -4.67 21.56 -1.43
N PRO A 123 -5.37 21.78 -0.31
CA PRO A 123 -6.81 21.55 -0.22
C PRO A 123 -7.63 22.42 -1.18
N ARG A 124 -7.14 23.63 -1.49
CA ARG A 124 -7.82 24.60 -2.38
C ARG A 124 -7.72 24.21 -3.84
N LEU A 125 -6.62 23.58 -4.23
CA LEU A 125 -6.38 23.14 -5.59
C LEU A 125 -6.82 21.69 -5.83
N SER A 126 -7.02 20.90 -4.77
CA SER A 126 -7.44 19.50 -4.85
C SER A 126 -8.66 19.22 -5.76
N PRO A 127 -9.72 20.05 -5.81
CA PRO A 127 -10.87 19.79 -6.69
C PRO A 127 -10.53 19.76 -8.19
N VAL A 128 -9.51 20.52 -8.60
CA VAL A 128 -9.09 20.65 -10.01
C VAL A 128 -7.76 19.97 -10.32
N ALA A 129 -7.04 19.50 -9.31
CA ALA A 129 -5.75 18.87 -9.48
C ALA A 129 -5.85 17.51 -10.19
N ARG A 130 -4.77 17.17 -10.90
CA ARG A 130 -4.56 15.84 -11.49
C ARG A 130 -4.25 14.81 -10.39
N PRO A 131 -4.41 13.50 -10.65
CA PRO A 131 -3.98 12.47 -9.71
C PRO A 131 -2.46 12.49 -9.54
N ALA A 132 -1.96 12.04 -8.38
CA ALA A 132 -0.52 11.92 -8.13
C ALA A 132 0.14 10.96 -9.14
N LEU A 133 -0.59 9.89 -9.52
CA LEU A 133 -0.21 9.01 -10.61
C LEU A 133 -1.45 8.67 -11.46
N PRO A 134 -1.43 8.91 -12.79
CA PRO A 134 -2.51 8.50 -13.67
C PRO A 134 -2.83 7.00 -13.57
N ALA A 135 -4.12 6.66 -13.59
CA ALA A 135 -4.61 5.29 -13.39
C ALA A 135 -3.95 4.22 -14.28
N HIS A 136 -3.73 4.53 -15.56
CA HIS A 136 -3.05 3.59 -16.48
C HIS A 136 -1.59 3.35 -16.06
N LEU A 137 -0.87 4.39 -15.59
CA LEU A 137 0.49 4.23 -15.10
C LEU A 137 0.54 3.42 -13.81
N SER A 138 -0.46 3.54 -12.93
CA SER A 138 -0.56 2.66 -11.74
C SER A 138 -0.56 1.19 -12.16
N ALA A 139 -1.43 0.81 -13.10
CA ALA A 139 -1.47 -0.54 -13.64
C ALA A 139 -0.16 -0.94 -14.35
N ASP A 140 0.44 -0.05 -15.14
CA ASP A 140 1.69 -0.33 -15.85
C ASP A 140 2.87 -0.56 -14.90
N TYR A 141 2.97 0.18 -13.79
CA TYR A 141 4.02 -0.04 -12.80
C TYR A 141 3.77 -1.31 -11.97
N LEU A 142 2.51 -1.63 -11.65
CA LEU A 142 2.18 -2.91 -11.02
C LEU A 142 2.58 -4.07 -11.93
N GLU A 143 2.31 -3.98 -13.23
CA GLU A 143 2.71 -5.04 -14.18
C GLU A 143 4.22 -5.15 -14.33
N GLN A 144 4.94 -4.03 -14.46
CA GLN A 144 6.41 -4.06 -14.50
C GLN A 144 6.98 -4.76 -13.27
N THR A 145 6.47 -4.42 -12.09
CA THR A 145 6.92 -5.00 -10.82
C THR A 145 6.56 -6.49 -10.75
N ARG A 146 5.32 -6.88 -11.06
CA ARG A 146 4.86 -8.27 -11.08
C ARG A 146 5.70 -9.11 -12.04
N ALA A 147 5.88 -8.65 -13.27
CA ALA A 147 6.65 -9.35 -14.30
C ALA A 147 8.11 -9.54 -13.91
N ALA A 148 8.75 -8.52 -13.30
CA ALA A 148 10.12 -8.64 -12.82
C ALA A 148 10.25 -9.65 -11.66
N ILE A 149 9.31 -9.64 -10.71
CA ILE A 149 9.29 -10.60 -9.59
C ILE A 149 9.03 -12.02 -10.12
N ASP A 150 8.04 -12.20 -10.98
CA ASP A 150 7.68 -13.49 -11.57
C ASP A 150 8.83 -14.05 -12.43
N PHE A 151 9.57 -13.20 -13.15
CA PHE A 151 10.78 -13.64 -13.86
C PHE A 151 11.84 -14.22 -12.91
N ASN A 152 12.02 -13.62 -11.72
CA ASN A 152 13.02 -14.06 -10.74
C ASN A 152 12.52 -15.22 -9.84
N ARG A 153 11.21 -15.33 -9.63
CA ARG A 153 10.59 -16.39 -8.83
C ARG A 153 9.26 -16.81 -9.47
N PRO A 154 9.32 -17.61 -10.57
CA PRO A 154 8.15 -17.97 -11.36
C PRO A 154 7.03 -18.61 -10.56
N GLY A 155 5.80 -18.18 -10.83
CA GLY A 155 4.60 -18.76 -10.22
C GLY A 155 4.36 -18.35 -8.77
N ILE A 156 4.96 -17.25 -8.30
CA ILE A 156 4.61 -16.70 -6.99
C ILE A 156 3.19 -16.13 -6.96
N PRO A 157 2.39 -16.48 -5.92
CA PRO A 157 1.10 -15.84 -5.71
C PRO A 157 1.25 -14.33 -5.52
N PHE A 158 0.43 -13.56 -6.23
CA PHE A 158 0.31 -12.12 -6.08
C PHE A 158 -1.10 -11.76 -5.60
N VAL A 159 -1.20 -10.73 -4.77
CA VAL A 159 -2.46 -10.04 -4.46
C VAL A 159 -2.22 -8.54 -4.58
N ALA A 160 -3.20 -7.78 -5.06
CA ALA A 160 -3.10 -6.32 -5.15
C ALA A 160 -4.30 -5.64 -4.50
N CYS A 161 -4.06 -4.46 -3.93
CA CYS A 161 -5.12 -3.61 -3.40
C CYS A 161 -5.60 -2.61 -4.45
N ILE A 162 -6.86 -2.20 -4.34
CA ILE A 162 -7.39 -0.99 -4.97
C ILE A 162 -7.57 0.14 -3.94
N PRO A 163 -7.63 1.41 -4.37
CA PRO A 163 -7.53 2.53 -3.44
C PRO A 163 -8.64 2.54 -2.39
N SER A 164 -8.30 2.97 -1.17
CA SER A 164 -9.26 3.18 -0.10
C SER A 164 -10.07 4.49 -0.27
N VAL A 165 -10.78 4.89 0.79
CA VAL A 165 -11.45 6.17 0.96
C VAL A 165 -10.81 6.96 2.10
N HIS A 166 -11.13 8.25 2.21
CA HIS A 166 -10.55 9.18 3.19
C HIS A 166 -11.49 10.37 3.42
N VAL A 167 -11.40 11.03 4.57
CA VAL A 167 -12.07 12.31 4.89
C VAL A 167 -11.08 13.46 5.08
N ALA A 168 -9.82 13.25 4.68
CA ALA A 168 -8.73 14.21 4.81
C ALA A 168 -9.02 15.56 4.13
N GLU A 169 -9.01 16.62 4.93
CA GLU A 169 -9.14 18.01 4.46
C GLU A 169 -7.99 18.38 3.52
N THR A 170 -6.78 17.89 3.79
CA THR A 170 -5.57 18.16 2.99
C THR A 170 -5.73 17.81 1.50
N TYR A 171 -6.57 16.83 1.18
CA TYR A 171 -6.89 16.43 -0.19
C TYR A 171 -8.28 16.93 -0.66
N GLY A 172 -8.85 17.90 0.05
CA GLY A 172 -10.17 18.45 -0.23
C GLY A 172 -11.29 17.41 -0.17
N LYS A 173 -11.10 16.32 0.59
CA LYS A 173 -12.02 15.16 0.66
C LYS A 173 -12.36 14.57 -0.72
N SER A 174 -11.48 14.75 -1.70
CA SER A 174 -11.76 14.41 -3.09
C SER A 174 -11.38 12.97 -3.40
N HIS A 175 -12.35 12.19 -3.88
CA HIS A 175 -12.13 10.86 -4.48
C HIS A 175 -12.23 10.88 -6.00
N ARG A 176 -12.11 12.06 -6.63
CA ARG A 176 -12.35 12.27 -8.07
C ARG A 176 -11.69 11.23 -8.99
N TRP A 177 -10.48 10.79 -8.64
CA TRP A 177 -9.70 9.88 -9.49
C TRP A 177 -9.75 8.42 -9.03
N ARG A 178 -10.42 8.13 -7.91
CA ARG A 178 -10.47 6.78 -7.33
C ARG A 178 -11.04 5.78 -8.31
N ASP A 179 -12.20 6.05 -8.90
CA ASP A 179 -12.91 5.08 -9.74
C ASP A 179 -12.11 4.73 -11.01
N ALA A 180 -11.39 5.70 -11.57
CA ALA A 180 -10.50 5.45 -12.70
C ALA A 180 -9.32 4.53 -12.31
N THR A 181 -8.70 4.76 -11.14
CA THR A 181 -7.63 3.91 -10.62
C THR A 181 -8.12 2.51 -10.26
N VAL A 182 -9.29 2.39 -9.63
CA VAL A 182 -9.96 1.11 -9.36
C VAL A 182 -10.15 0.33 -10.66
N THR A 183 -10.75 0.97 -11.67
CA THR A 183 -11.03 0.34 -12.96
C THR A 183 -9.74 -0.18 -13.61
N ALA A 184 -8.70 0.66 -13.69
CA ALA A 184 -7.43 0.28 -14.32
C ALA A 184 -6.74 -0.90 -13.61
N ILE A 185 -6.72 -0.90 -12.27
CA ILE A 185 -6.08 -1.97 -11.49
C ILE A 185 -6.92 -3.24 -11.52
N THR A 186 -8.25 -3.15 -11.45
CA THR A 186 -9.14 -4.32 -11.57
C THR A 186 -9.03 -4.96 -12.95
N ASP A 187 -8.98 -4.17 -14.03
CA ASP A 187 -8.78 -4.69 -15.37
C ASP A 187 -7.40 -5.32 -15.56
N TRP A 188 -6.35 -4.75 -14.95
CA TRP A 188 -5.03 -5.37 -14.90
C TRP A 188 -5.07 -6.69 -14.13
N GLY A 189 -5.65 -6.72 -12.93
CA GLY A 189 -5.75 -7.92 -12.10
C GLY A 189 -6.45 -9.07 -12.84
N ARG A 190 -7.55 -8.78 -13.52
CA ARG A 190 -8.27 -9.75 -14.37
C ARG A 190 -7.41 -10.28 -15.51
N ARG A 191 -6.65 -9.43 -16.20
CA ARG A 191 -5.79 -9.84 -17.32
C ARG A 191 -4.64 -10.74 -16.89
N HIS A 192 -4.13 -10.54 -15.68
CA HIS A 192 -2.94 -11.24 -15.18
C HIS A 192 -3.24 -12.27 -14.09
N GLY A 193 -4.52 -12.52 -13.79
CA GLY A 193 -4.93 -13.49 -12.77
C GLY A 193 -4.51 -13.12 -11.35
N VAL A 194 -4.44 -11.81 -11.05
CA VAL A 194 -4.07 -11.30 -9.71
C VAL A 194 -5.36 -10.94 -8.95
N PRO A 195 -5.68 -11.62 -7.84
CA PRO A 195 -6.79 -11.25 -6.96
C PRO A 195 -6.68 -9.82 -6.44
N ILE A 196 -7.83 -9.16 -6.36
CA ILE A 196 -7.95 -7.75 -5.97
C ILE A 196 -8.66 -7.62 -4.63
N VAL A 197 -8.02 -6.92 -3.69
CA VAL A 197 -8.61 -6.59 -2.38
C VAL A 197 -9.09 -5.15 -2.37
N ASP A 198 -10.39 -4.95 -2.12
CA ASP A 198 -10.98 -3.61 -1.97
C ASP A 198 -10.81 -3.07 -0.54
N LEU A 199 -9.82 -2.20 -0.36
CA LEU A 199 -9.59 -1.55 0.94
C LEU A 199 -10.79 -0.72 1.40
N LYS A 200 -11.54 -0.11 0.47
CA LYS A 200 -12.74 0.66 0.83
C LYS A 200 -13.78 -0.24 1.51
N ALA A 201 -13.92 -1.48 1.05
CA ALA A 201 -14.89 -2.41 1.62
C ALA A 201 -14.56 -2.78 3.08
N ALA A 202 -13.28 -2.81 3.45
CA ALA A 202 -12.87 -3.07 4.83
C ALA A 202 -12.96 -1.85 5.75
N VAL A 203 -12.62 -0.66 5.25
CA VAL A 203 -12.33 0.48 6.14
C VAL A 203 -13.33 1.63 6.02
N GLY A 204 -14.24 1.57 5.03
CA GLY A 204 -15.14 2.66 4.68
C GLY A 204 -15.95 3.18 5.86
N ASP A 205 -16.56 2.28 6.64
CA ASP A 205 -17.40 2.68 7.78
C ASP A 205 -16.58 3.37 8.88
N GLU A 206 -15.38 2.87 9.19
CA GLU A 206 -14.50 3.43 10.20
C GLU A 206 -13.99 4.83 9.80
N VAL A 207 -13.55 4.98 8.55
CA VAL A 207 -13.00 6.24 8.04
C VAL A 207 -14.10 7.28 7.89
N MET A 208 -15.23 6.92 7.29
CA MET A 208 -16.31 7.87 6.98
C MET A 208 -17.09 8.30 8.23
N SER A 209 -17.07 7.51 9.30
CA SER A 209 -17.65 7.88 10.60
C SER A 209 -16.69 8.65 11.52
N GLY A 210 -15.46 8.92 11.07
CA GLY A 210 -14.46 9.65 11.86
C GLY A 210 -13.83 8.83 13.00
N ARG A 211 -13.97 7.50 12.99
CA ARG A 211 -13.31 6.58 13.94
C ARG A 211 -11.88 6.24 13.53
N GLY A 212 -11.47 6.63 12.32
CA GLY A 212 -10.09 6.53 11.85
C GLY A 212 -9.14 7.52 12.53
N ASN A 213 -7.92 7.62 11.98
CA ASN A 213 -6.92 8.57 12.43
C ASN A 213 -7.41 10.02 12.22
N PRO A 214 -7.09 10.95 13.14
CA PRO A 214 -7.44 12.37 12.99
C PRO A 214 -6.97 13.05 11.69
N ASP A 215 -5.98 12.50 10.99
CA ASP A 215 -5.58 13.00 9.66
C ASP A 215 -6.60 12.73 8.55
N GLY A 216 -7.59 11.87 8.81
CA GLY A 216 -8.66 11.51 7.90
C GLY A 216 -8.24 10.58 6.77
N ILE A 217 -7.04 9.99 6.81
CA ILE A 217 -6.51 9.04 5.80
C ILE A 217 -6.35 7.65 6.41
N HIS A 218 -5.66 7.57 7.55
CA HIS A 218 -5.34 6.30 8.18
C HIS A 218 -6.50 5.85 9.08
N TRP A 219 -6.50 4.58 9.46
CA TRP A 219 -7.65 3.95 10.12
C TRP A 219 -7.27 3.34 11.48
N ASN A 220 -8.28 2.86 12.21
CA ASN A 220 -8.12 2.24 13.52
C ASN A 220 -7.74 0.76 13.43
N PHE A 221 -7.59 0.10 14.58
CA PHE A 221 -7.18 -1.30 14.62
C PHE A 221 -8.28 -2.26 14.13
N GLU A 222 -9.55 -1.87 14.28
CA GLU A 222 -10.70 -2.58 13.74
C GLU A 222 -10.63 -2.67 12.22
N ALA A 223 -10.30 -1.57 11.55
CA ALA A 223 -10.05 -1.55 10.12
C ALA A 223 -8.82 -2.39 9.71
N HIS A 224 -7.74 -2.41 10.51
CA HIS A 224 -6.61 -3.31 10.25
C HIS A 224 -7.02 -4.79 10.30
N GLN A 225 -7.86 -5.17 11.26
CA GLN A 225 -8.39 -6.54 11.32
C GLN A 225 -9.25 -6.85 10.08
N ALA A 226 -10.16 -5.95 9.70
CA ALA A 226 -11.01 -6.13 8.52
C ALA A 226 -10.19 -6.25 7.22
N VAL A 227 -9.11 -5.45 7.08
CA VAL A 227 -8.19 -5.57 5.94
C VAL A 227 -7.46 -6.91 5.96
N ALA A 228 -7.00 -7.38 7.13
CA ALA A 228 -6.35 -8.68 7.24
C ALA A 228 -7.29 -9.82 6.80
N ASP A 229 -8.56 -9.78 7.21
CA ASP A 229 -9.57 -10.78 6.84
C ASP A 229 -9.83 -10.81 5.33
N LEU A 230 -9.90 -9.64 4.66
CA LEU A 230 -10.01 -9.58 3.21
C LEU A 230 -8.72 -10.06 2.52
N MET A 231 -7.56 -9.75 3.08
CA MET A 231 -6.29 -10.13 2.49
C MET A 231 -6.06 -11.64 2.55
N MET A 232 -6.49 -12.31 3.62
CA MET A 232 -6.50 -13.78 3.69
C MET A 232 -7.35 -14.42 2.60
N LYS A 233 -8.52 -13.83 2.28
CA LYS A 233 -9.36 -14.30 1.17
C LYS A 233 -8.65 -14.13 -0.17
N GLY A 234 -8.07 -12.95 -0.43
CA GLY A 234 -7.30 -12.69 -1.65
C GLY A 234 -6.09 -13.62 -1.81
N LEU A 235 -5.38 -13.91 -0.73
CA LEU A 235 -4.26 -14.85 -0.72
C LEU A 235 -4.72 -16.29 -0.98
N ALA A 236 -5.85 -16.71 -0.40
CA ALA A 236 -6.44 -18.01 -0.69
C ALA A 236 -6.85 -18.14 -2.16
N GLU A 237 -7.47 -17.11 -2.75
CA GLU A 237 -7.79 -17.05 -4.19
C GLU A 237 -6.53 -17.11 -5.05
N ALA A 238 -5.41 -16.57 -4.58
CA ALA A 238 -4.10 -16.64 -5.24
C ALA A 238 -3.41 -18.00 -5.06
N GLY A 239 -4.02 -18.96 -4.35
CA GLY A 239 -3.50 -20.30 -4.12
C GLY A 239 -2.60 -20.45 -2.89
N VAL A 240 -2.60 -19.49 -1.96
CA VAL A 240 -1.90 -19.62 -0.67
C VAL A 240 -2.75 -20.45 0.29
N THR A 241 -2.20 -21.58 0.75
CA THR A 241 -2.85 -22.44 1.75
C THR A 241 -2.39 -22.11 3.16
N THR A 242 -3.33 -22.11 4.11
CA THR A 242 -3.04 -21.99 5.55
C THR A 242 -2.65 -23.35 6.13
N VAL A 243 -1.79 -23.33 7.16
CA VAL A 243 -1.46 -24.51 7.96
C VAL A 243 -2.73 -24.90 8.76
N GLY A 244 -3.55 -25.77 8.18
CA GLY A 244 -4.83 -26.19 8.77
C GLY A 244 -5.91 -26.61 7.77
N SER A 245 -5.69 -26.43 6.46
CA SER A 245 -6.63 -26.85 5.41
C SER A 245 -6.46 -28.32 4.97
N GLY A 246 -5.57 -29.08 5.61
CA GLY A 246 -5.44 -30.53 5.45
C GLY A 246 -5.87 -31.24 6.73
N GLY A 247 -7.16 -31.56 6.82
CA GLY A 247 -7.68 -32.60 7.71
C GLY A 247 -7.75 -33.93 6.95
#